data_AF-A0A6A3JR33-F1
#
_entry.id   AF-A0A6A3JR33-F1
#
_cell.length_a   1.000
_cell.length_b   1.000
_cell.length_c   1.000
_cell.angle_alpha   90.00
_cell.angle_beta   90.00
_cell.angle_gamma   90.00
#
_symmetry.space_group_name_H-M   'P 1'
#
loop_
_entity.id
_entity.type
_entity.pdbx_description
1 polymer ?
#
loop_
_entity_poly.entity_id
_entity_poly.type
_entity_poly.pdbx_seq_one_letter_code
_entity_poly.pdbx_strand_id
1 'polypeptide(L)'
;MGPQRSYTIRTKRKAIAKAEVVGERAASKQLEIPRRTLRDWMDAKERIIGFEGAQTSKTTKGQGAKSILPFAHDLVTFMKDVRREEEYLSTGLMITYMKRHQSRWLKNYLAEKDSLEKVLSALMRLCQRFAAR
;
A
#
# COMPACT_ATOMS: atom_id res chain seq x y z
N MET A 1 -14.64 -2.90 21.71
CA MET A 1 -13.54 -3.47 20.89
C MET A 1 -12.29 -3.50 21.75
N GLY A 2 -11.67 -4.67 21.97
CA GLY A 2 -10.42 -4.76 22.73
C GLY A 2 -9.24 -4.12 21.97
N PRO A 3 -8.15 -3.76 22.67
CA PRO A 3 -6.97 -3.17 22.02
C PRO A 3 -6.40 -4.12 20.97
N GLN A 4 -6.20 -3.62 19.75
CA GLN A 4 -5.57 -4.38 18.68
C GLN A 4 -4.10 -4.65 19.04
N ARG A 5 -3.75 -5.91 19.28
CA ARG A 5 -2.36 -6.32 19.50
C ARG A 5 -1.60 -6.25 18.18
N SER A 6 -0.50 -5.49 18.17
CA SER A 6 0.39 -5.37 17.02
C SER A 6 1.67 -6.15 17.27
N TYR A 7 2.03 -7.05 16.34
CA TYR A 7 3.20 -7.92 16.47
C TYR A 7 4.26 -7.55 15.45
N THR A 8 5.52 -7.51 15.90
CA THR A 8 6.67 -7.26 15.03
C THR A 8 7.02 -8.48 14.20
N ILE A 9 7.74 -8.31 13.08
CA ILE A 9 8.25 -9.41 12.26
C ILE A 9 9.08 -10.39 13.09
N ARG A 10 9.89 -9.89 14.02
CA ARG A 10 10.64 -10.73 14.97
C ARG A 10 9.73 -11.70 15.74
N THR A 11 8.64 -11.17 16.31
CA THR A 11 7.68 -11.98 17.08
C THR A 11 6.96 -12.98 16.18
N LYS A 12 6.58 -12.58 14.96
CA LYS A 12 5.93 -13.47 13.99
C LYS A 12 6.86 -14.63 13.61
N ARG A 13 8.13 -14.36 13.30
CA ARG A 13 9.13 -15.39 12.99
C ARG A 13 9.36 -16.35 14.15
N LYS A 14 9.51 -15.84 15.37
CA LYS A 14 9.63 -16.66 16.58
C LYS A 14 8.41 -17.59 16.76
N ALA A 15 7.21 -17.07 16.49
CA ALA A 15 5.98 -17.84 16.61
C ALA A 15 5.85 -18.93 15.55
N ILE A 16 6.22 -18.62 14.30
CA ILE A 16 6.26 -19.59 13.19
C ILE A 16 7.26 -20.70 13.49
N ALA A 17 8.53 -20.36 13.79
CA ALA A 17 9.56 -21.35 14.09
C ALA A 17 9.16 -22.28 15.23
N LYS A 18 8.48 -21.74 16.25
CA LYS A 18 7.96 -22.54 17.37
C LYS A 18 6.79 -23.43 16.95
N ALA A 19 5.87 -22.92 16.13
CA ALA A 19 4.74 -23.69 15.62
C ALA A 19 5.19 -24.88 14.75
N GLU A 20 6.32 -24.77 14.04
CA GLU A 20 6.89 -25.88 13.27
C GLU A 20 7.42 -27.02 14.14
N VAL A 21 7.93 -26.71 15.34
CA VAL A 21 8.50 -27.70 16.26
C VAL A 21 7.42 -28.36 17.13
N VAL A 22 6.52 -27.57 17.71
CA VAL A 22 5.55 -28.06 18.72
C VAL A 22 4.10 -28.10 18.23
N GLY A 23 3.83 -27.62 17.01
CA GLY A 23 2.48 -27.46 16.45
C GLY A 23 1.79 -26.16 16.89
N GLU A 24 0.85 -25.68 16.06
CA GLU A 24 0.12 -24.41 16.26
C GLU A 24 -0.52 -24.28 17.66
N ARG A 25 -1.13 -25.36 18.15
CA ARG A 25 -1.91 -25.32 19.40
C ARG A 25 -1.02 -25.11 20.61
N ALA A 26 0.11 -25.82 20.68
CA ALA A 26 1.08 -25.68 21.75
C ALA A 26 1.81 -24.33 21.66
N ALA A 27 2.21 -23.91 20.46
CA ALA A 27 2.85 -22.62 20.24
C ALA A 27 1.94 -21.44 20.61
N SER A 28 0.65 -21.51 20.27
CA SER A 28 -0.36 -20.50 20.65
C SER A 28 -0.46 -20.34 22.17
N LYS A 29 -0.55 -21.45 22.92
CA LYS A 29 -0.63 -21.42 24.39
C LYS A 29 0.66 -20.90 25.02
N GLN A 30 1.82 -21.30 24.52
CA GLN A 30 3.11 -20.93 25.10
C GLN A 30 3.56 -19.50 24.77
N LEU A 31 3.05 -18.89 23.69
CA LEU A 31 3.39 -17.52 23.29
C LEU A 31 2.25 -16.52 23.57
N GLU A 32 1.13 -17.00 24.11
CA GLU A 32 -0.09 -16.20 24.36
C GLU A 32 -0.61 -15.47 23.11
N ILE A 33 -0.38 -16.08 21.94
CA ILE A 33 -0.83 -15.57 20.64
C ILE A 33 -2.11 -16.31 20.27
N PRO A 34 -3.20 -15.59 19.93
CA PRO A 34 -4.44 -16.23 19.50
C PRO A 34 -4.19 -17.21 18.35
N ARG A 35 -4.73 -18.42 18.47
CA ARG A 35 -4.47 -19.49 17.49
C ARG A 35 -4.79 -19.07 16.05
N ARG A 36 -5.88 -18.34 15.85
CA ARG A 36 -6.27 -17.81 14.53
C ARG A 36 -5.18 -16.93 13.93
N THR A 37 -4.62 -16.02 14.72
CA THR A 37 -3.52 -15.14 14.31
C THR A 37 -2.26 -15.91 13.95
N LEU A 38 -1.94 -16.96 14.73
CA LEU A 38 -0.79 -17.81 14.42
C LEU A 38 -0.98 -18.59 13.12
N ARG A 39 -2.19 -19.09 12.86
CA ARG A 39 -2.54 -19.73 11.59
C ARG A 39 -2.39 -18.78 10.40
N ASP A 40 -2.93 -17.57 10.50
CA ASP A 40 -2.79 -16.55 9.45
C ASP A 40 -1.31 -16.24 9.13
N TRP A 41 -0.42 -16.34 10.13
CA TRP A 41 1.02 -16.18 9.92
C TRP A 41 1.70 -17.40 9.33
N MET A 42 1.23 -18.61 9.65
CA MET A 42 1.67 -19.84 9.01
C MET A 42 1.28 -19.85 7.52
N ASP A 43 0.06 -19.42 7.19
CA ASP A 43 -0.39 -19.27 5.79
C ASP A 43 0.44 -18.22 5.04
N ALA A 44 0.90 -17.18 5.76
CA ALA A 44 1.78 -16.14 5.23
C ALA A 44 3.27 -16.38 5.50
N LYS A 45 3.68 -17.61 5.86
CA LYS A 45 5.02 -17.93 6.37
C LYS A 45 6.12 -17.47 5.44
N GLU A 46 6.04 -17.82 4.16
CA GLU A 46 7.08 -17.50 3.17
C GLU A 46 7.31 -15.99 3.08
N ARG A 47 6.24 -15.20 3.05
CA ARG A 47 6.30 -13.73 3.04
C ARG A 47 6.93 -13.15 4.31
N ILE A 48 6.66 -13.75 5.47
CA ILE A 48 7.18 -13.27 6.77
C ILE A 48 8.66 -13.66 6.95
N ILE A 49 9.05 -14.87 6.53
CA ILE A 49 10.43 -15.35 6.59
C ILE A 49 11.28 -14.62 5.55
N GLY A 50 10.80 -14.48 4.31
CA GLY A 50 11.52 -13.80 3.23
C GLY A 50 11.58 -12.27 3.34
N PHE A 51 11.00 -11.65 4.38
CA PHE A 51 11.04 -10.20 4.54
C PHE A 51 12.43 -9.68 4.93
N GLU A 52 13.06 -8.89 4.06
CA GLU A 52 14.42 -8.36 4.28
C GLU A 52 14.46 -7.04 5.09
N GLY A 53 13.30 -6.46 5.43
CA GLY A 53 13.27 -5.21 6.18
C GLY A 53 13.49 -5.36 7.70
N ALA A 54 13.33 -4.24 8.41
CA ALA A 54 13.56 -4.18 9.84
C ALA A 54 12.71 -5.18 10.65
N GLN A 55 13.35 -5.92 11.56
CA GLN A 55 12.69 -6.90 12.43
C GLN A 55 11.68 -6.27 13.41
N THR A 56 11.86 -4.99 13.71
CA THR A 56 10.95 -4.16 14.51
C THR A 56 9.71 -3.72 13.73
N SER A 57 9.71 -3.88 12.40
CA SER A 57 8.55 -3.60 11.56
C SER A 57 7.36 -4.46 11.97
N LYS A 58 6.15 -3.90 11.89
CA LYS A 58 4.89 -4.60 12.16
C LYS A 58 4.27 -5.19 10.88
N THR A 59 4.71 -4.71 9.72
CA THR A 59 4.26 -5.14 8.39
C THR A 59 5.45 -5.60 7.56
N THR A 60 5.22 -6.49 6.60
CA THR A 60 6.24 -6.92 5.63
C THR A 60 6.47 -5.89 4.52
N LYS A 61 6.01 -4.63 4.70
CA LYS A 61 5.86 -3.60 3.65
C LYS A 61 5.13 -4.16 2.40
N GLY A 62 4.85 -3.33 1.40
CA GLY A 62 4.13 -3.78 0.18
C GLY A 62 2.61 -3.83 0.26
N GLN A 63 2.00 -3.53 1.43
CA GLN A 63 0.58 -3.20 1.53
C GLN A 63 0.31 -1.71 1.25
N GLY A 64 1.10 -1.09 0.37
CA GLY A 64 0.73 0.21 -0.17
C GLY A 64 -0.60 0.05 -0.91
N ALA A 65 -1.54 0.97 -0.73
CA ALA A 65 -2.76 0.98 -1.52
C ALA A 65 -2.36 0.97 -3.00
N LYS A 66 -2.77 -0.08 -3.74
CA LYS A 66 -2.52 -0.15 -5.18
C LYS A 66 -3.05 1.15 -5.78
N SER A 67 -2.17 1.90 -6.45
CA SER A 67 -2.58 3.16 -7.04
C SER A 67 -3.65 2.87 -8.11
N ILE A 68 -4.73 3.66 -8.10
CA ILE A 68 -5.74 3.64 -9.17
C ILE A 68 -5.09 3.99 -10.52
N LEU A 69 -3.98 4.73 -10.48
CA LEU A 69 -3.21 5.13 -11.64
C LEU A 69 -2.26 3.99 -12.06
N PRO A 70 -2.46 3.35 -13.22
CA PRO A 70 -1.57 2.29 -13.70
C PRO A 70 -0.17 2.83 -14.05
N PHE A 71 -0.06 4.13 -14.30
CA PHE A 71 1.17 4.88 -14.59
C PHE A 71 1.69 5.65 -13.36
N ALA A 72 1.41 5.17 -12.15
CA ALA A 72 1.81 5.85 -10.92
C ALA A 72 3.31 6.15 -10.84
N HIS A 73 4.15 5.23 -11.33
CA HIS A 73 5.60 5.41 -11.33
C HIS A 73 6.01 6.60 -12.21
N ASP A 74 5.54 6.62 -13.47
CA ASP A 74 5.88 7.68 -14.42
C ASP A 74 5.37 9.05 -13.95
N LEU A 75 4.18 9.09 -13.34
CA LEU A 75 3.66 10.32 -12.75
C LEU A 75 4.52 10.81 -11.57
N VAL A 76 5.04 9.90 -10.74
CA VAL A 76 5.98 10.27 -9.65
C VAL A 76 7.28 10.82 -10.21
N THR A 77 7.80 10.25 -11.29
CA THR A 77 9.01 10.76 -11.96
C THR A 77 8.77 12.17 -12.47
N PHE A 78 7.69 12.38 -13.24
CA PHE A 78 7.29 13.72 -13.68
C PHE A 78 7.14 14.71 -12.51
N MET A 79 6.48 14.31 -11.42
CA MET A 79 6.33 15.16 -10.24
C MET A 79 7.65 15.53 -9.57
N LYS A 80 8.66 14.65 -9.62
CA LYS A 80 10.00 14.93 -9.09
C LYS A 80 10.76 15.88 -10.01
N ASP A 81 10.64 15.70 -11.32
CA ASP A 81 11.29 16.55 -12.32
C ASP A 81 10.72 17.98 -12.25
N VAL A 82 9.39 18.10 -12.21
CA VAL A 82 8.71 19.39 -12.00
C VAL A 82 9.16 20.06 -10.70
N ARG A 83 9.32 19.33 -9.59
CA ARG A 83 9.79 19.91 -8.33
C ARG A 83 11.28 20.30 -8.34
N ARG A 84 12.06 19.79 -9.29
CA ARG A 84 13.47 20.17 -9.47
C ARG A 84 13.60 21.42 -10.34
N GLU A 85 12.72 21.55 -11.34
CA GLU A 85 12.75 22.65 -12.31
C GLU A 85 11.86 23.84 -11.91
N GLU A 86 10.73 23.57 -11.26
CA GLU A 86 9.79 24.55 -10.73
C GLU A 86 9.60 24.41 -9.22
N GLU A 87 9.32 25.53 -8.54
CA GLU A 87 9.17 25.56 -7.08
C GLU A 87 7.85 24.92 -6.60
N TYR A 88 6.79 24.88 -7.43
CA TYR A 88 5.47 24.39 -7.05
C TYR A 88 4.86 23.35 -8.01
N LEU A 89 4.66 22.13 -7.51
CA LEU A 89 3.85 21.13 -8.20
C LEU A 89 2.36 21.43 -7.99
N SER A 90 1.66 21.77 -9.07
CA SER A 90 0.19 21.92 -9.06
C SER A 90 -0.54 20.67 -9.56
N THR A 91 -1.80 20.50 -9.15
CA THR A 91 -2.69 19.47 -9.72
C THR A 91 -2.95 19.69 -11.21
N GLY A 92 -2.91 20.94 -11.67
CA GLY A 92 -3.02 21.29 -13.09
C GLY A 92 -1.91 20.67 -13.92
N LEU A 93 -0.66 20.74 -13.46
CA LEU A 93 0.49 20.12 -14.13
C LEU A 93 0.33 18.60 -14.23
N MET A 94 -0.12 17.95 -13.16
CA MET A 94 -0.40 16.51 -13.17
C MET A 94 -1.49 16.14 -14.18
N ILE A 95 -2.56 16.95 -14.27
CA ILE A 95 -3.64 16.73 -15.25
C ILE A 95 -3.15 16.94 -16.68
N THR A 96 -2.32 17.96 -16.92
CA THR A 96 -1.71 18.22 -18.24
C THR A 96 -0.82 17.05 -18.67
N TYR A 97 -0.01 16.51 -17.75
CA TYR A 97 0.75 15.29 -18.00
C TYR A 97 -0.16 14.11 -18.38
N MET A 98 -1.24 13.87 -17.62
CA MET A 98 -2.20 12.81 -17.93
C MET A 98 -2.87 13.00 -19.30
N LYS A 99 -3.23 14.24 -19.66
CA LYS A 99 -3.80 14.55 -20.99
C LYS A 99 -2.82 14.23 -22.12
N ARG A 100 -1.53 14.52 -21.93
CA ARG A 100 -0.48 14.36 -22.95
C ARG A 100 -0.03 12.92 -23.11
N HIS A 101 0.18 12.21 -22.00
CA HIS A 101 0.84 10.89 -22.01
C HIS A 101 -0.14 9.73 -21.72
N GLN A 102 -1.28 10.00 -21.08
CA GLN A 102 -2.21 8.99 -20.59
C GLN A 102 -3.64 9.25 -21.09
N SER A 103 -3.77 9.80 -22.30
CA SER A 103 -5.04 10.28 -22.87
C SER A 103 -6.11 9.19 -22.95
N ARG A 104 -5.72 7.95 -23.31
CA ARG A 104 -6.63 6.80 -23.37
C ARG A 104 -7.20 6.44 -22.00
N TRP A 105 -6.33 6.34 -20.99
CA TRP A 105 -6.76 6.06 -19.62
C TRP A 105 -7.66 7.19 -19.09
N LEU A 106 -7.26 8.45 -19.34
CA LEU A 106 -8.03 9.61 -18.90
C LEU A 106 -9.43 9.57 -19.52
N LYS A 107 -9.57 9.38 -20.85
CA LYS A 107 -10.88 9.29 -21.51
C LYS A 107 -11.78 8.21 -20.89
N ASN A 108 -11.25 7.02 -20.65
CA ASN A 108 -12.00 5.93 -20.02
C ASN A 108 -12.45 6.31 -18.59
N TYR A 109 -11.54 6.89 -17.79
CA TYR A 109 -11.84 7.31 -16.43
C TYR A 109 -12.91 8.41 -16.34
N LEU A 110 -12.95 9.31 -17.32
CA LEU A 110 -13.98 10.36 -17.38
C LEU A 110 -15.31 9.83 -17.92
N ALA A 111 -15.31 8.84 -18.82
CA ALA A 111 -16.52 8.27 -19.42
C ALA A 111 -17.41 7.54 -18.38
N GLU A 112 -16.82 7.05 -17.30
CA GLU A 112 -17.54 6.40 -16.18
C GLU A 112 -18.30 7.39 -15.26
N LYS A 113 -18.34 8.69 -15.58
CA LYS A 113 -18.89 9.71 -14.68
C LYS A 113 -20.03 10.50 -15.32
N ASP A 114 -21.12 10.65 -14.57
CA ASP A 114 -22.39 11.21 -15.07
C ASP A 114 -22.39 12.73 -15.31
N SER A 115 -21.45 13.51 -14.75
CA SER A 115 -21.43 14.98 -14.96
C SER A 115 -20.04 15.61 -14.98
N LEU A 116 -19.91 16.67 -15.78
CA LEU A 116 -18.64 17.35 -16.07
C LEU A 116 -18.01 18.03 -14.83
N GLU A 117 -18.83 18.60 -13.94
CA GLU A 117 -18.37 19.15 -12.66
C GLU A 117 -17.85 18.07 -11.71
N LYS A 118 -18.53 16.91 -11.67
CA LYS A 118 -18.09 15.75 -10.89
C LYS A 118 -16.81 15.17 -11.48
N VAL A 119 -16.65 15.22 -12.80
CA VAL A 119 -15.45 14.76 -13.52
C VAL A 119 -14.21 15.55 -13.11
N LEU A 120 -14.25 16.89 -13.22
CA LEU A 120 -13.10 17.74 -12.87
C LEU A 120 -12.76 17.66 -11.39
N SER A 121 -13.78 17.72 -10.52
CA SER A 121 -13.60 17.61 -9.06
C SER A 121 -13.01 16.25 -8.66
N ALA A 122 -13.45 15.16 -9.28
CA ALA A 122 -12.92 13.82 -9.02
C ALA A 122 -11.44 13.71 -9.46
N LEU A 123 -11.10 14.28 -10.62
CA LEU A 123 -9.73 14.25 -11.14
C LEU A 123 -8.77 15.07 -10.27
N MET A 124 -9.20 16.26 -9.83
CA MET A 124 -8.42 17.07 -8.89
C MET A 124 -8.19 16.35 -7.57
N ARG A 125 -9.24 15.76 -6.98
CA ARG A 125 -9.13 14.97 -5.74
C ARG A 125 -8.21 13.76 -5.91
N LEU A 126 -8.24 13.09 -7.06
CA LEU A 126 -7.35 11.98 -7.37
C LEU A 126 -5.88 12.45 -7.36
N CYS A 127 -5.58 13.56 -8.03
CA CYS A 127 -4.23 14.13 -8.06
C CYS A 127 -3.74 14.55 -6.66
N GLN A 128 -4.59 15.23 -5.88
CA GLN A 128 -4.25 15.65 -4.50
C GLN A 128 -3.95 14.45 -3.61
N ARG A 129 -4.81 13.43 -3.63
CA ARG A 129 -4.60 12.20 -2.84
C ARG A 129 -3.37 11.44 -3.29
N PHE A 130 -3.04 11.49 -4.58
CA PHE A 130 -1.83 10.88 -5.10
C PHE A 130 -0.58 11.62 -4.64
N ALA A 131 -0.59 12.96 -4.71
CA ALA A 131 0.53 13.80 -4.31
C ALA A 131 0.80 13.81 -2.79
N ALA A 132 -0.21 13.51 -1.97
CA ALA A 132 -0.11 13.42 -0.52
C ALA A 132 0.36 12.05 0.01
N ARG A 133 0.64 11.08 -0.87
CA ARG A 133 1.19 9.76 -0.52
C ARG A 133 2.71 9.78 -0.47
#